data_AF-A0AA39K2I7-F1
#
_entry.id   AF-A0AA39K2I7-F1
#
_cell.length_a   1.000
_cell.length_b   1.000
_cell.length_c   1.000
_cell.angle_alpha   90.00
_cell.angle_beta   90.00
_cell.angle_gamma   90.00
#
_symmetry.space_group_name_H-M   'P 1'
#
loop_
_entity.id
_entity.type
_entity.pdbx_description
1 polymer ?
#
loop_
_entity_poly.entity_id
_entity_poly.type
_entity_poly.pdbx_seq_one_letter_code
_entity_poly.pdbx_strand_id
1 'polypeptide(L)'
;MQGFHEWSTIVYNDVSDQSSQSDSSSDNSDHLDMPIPPFSNPSTAPHEQNCMSSTPDVAQQVLSVLDHMRNIGITLAEFLNALSWGNDACITDPRIQGQQTQLMKRAKGGRIALAKFMQETWPMVLNNEMERLAVYFISSSKEEDDVLEKSLTSLDFPTIIKKIREEAVPNLWVTLHSLAYTPTQDHRNCKKDPDTIGRSHDNFHDVLYMLSQM
;
A
#
# COMPACT_ATOMS: atom_id res chain seq x y z
N MET A 1 33.45 9.79 -10.80
CA MET A 1 32.08 9.36 -10.39
C MET A 1 31.28 9.06 -11.64
N GLN A 2 31.54 7.92 -12.27
CA GLN A 2 30.84 7.41 -13.46
C GLN A 2 30.57 5.94 -13.16
N GLY A 3 29.31 5.57 -12.97
CA GLY A 3 28.94 4.18 -12.72
C GLY A 3 27.65 4.03 -11.94
N PHE A 4 26.53 4.57 -12.44
CA PHE A 4 25.20 4.25 -11.88
C PHE A 4 24.06 4.37 -12.90
N HIS A 5 24.35 4.24 -14.21
CA HIS A 5 23.32 4.34 -15.28
C HIS A 5 22.80 2.98 -15.78
N GLU A 6 23.25 1.84 -15.24
CA GLU A 6 22.97 0.54 -15.85
C GLU A 6 21.85 -0.28 -15.16
N TRP A 7 21.36 0.14 -13.99
CA TRP A 7 20.37 -0.64 -13.23
C TRP A 7 18.89 -0.25 -13.49
N SER A 8 18.61 0.79 -14.28
CA SER A 8 17.23 1.25 -14.51
C SER A 8 16.43 0.45 -15.56
N THR A 9 17.05 -0.50 -16.27
CA THR A 9 16.41 -1.14 -17.44
C THR A 9 15.73 -2.48 -17.13
N ILE A 10 15.90 -3.07 -15.94
CA ILE A 10 15.53 -4.48 -15.69
C ILE A 10 14.11 -4.69 -15.09
N VAL A 11 13.39 -3.66 -14.63
CA VAL A 11 12.15 -3.89 -13.84
C VAL A 11 10.82 -3.54 -14.55
N TYR A 12 10.84 -3.18 -15.83
CA TYR A 12 9.58 -2.95 -16.58
C TYR A 12 9.49 -3.82 -17.82
N ASN A 13 9.42 -5.14 -17.62
CA ASN A 13 8.83 -6.03 -18.61
C ASN A 13 7.58 -6.70 -18.01
N ASP A 14 6.45 -6.30 -18.58
CA ASP A 14 5.26 -7.11 -18.78
C ASP A 14 4.38 -7.44 -17.56
N VAL A 15 3.60 -6.43 -17.12
CA VAL A 15 2.24 -6.69 -16.60
C VAL A 15 1.27 -6.20 -17.66
N SER A 16 1.28 -6.87 -18.82
CA SER A 16 0.10 -6.86 -19.70
C SER A 16 -0.99 -7.65 -19.00
N ASP A 17 -2.14 -7.03 -18.83
CA ASP A 17 -3.41 -7.67 -18.47
C ASP A 17 -3.63 -8.93 -19.32
N GLN A 18 -3.30 -10.10 -18.79
CA GLN A 18 -3.94 -11.35 -19.19
C GLN A 18 -5.01 -11.66 -18.15
N SER A 19 -6.22 -11.19 -18.44
CA SER A 19 -7.45 -11.74 -17.89
C SER A 19 -7.58 -13.19 -18.34
N SER A 20 -6.89 -14.10 -17.65
CA SER A 20 -7.07 -15.54 -17.80
C SER A 20 -8.40 -15.92 -17.15
N GLN A 21 -9.45 -15.96 -17.97
CA GLN A 21 -10.65 -16.74 -17.71
C GLN A 21 -10.22 -18.18 -17.43
N SER A 22 -10.33 -18.57 -16.17
CA SER A 22 -10.15 -19.95 -15.72
C SER A 22 -11.55 -20.54 -15.55
N ASP A 23 -12.02 -21.22 -16.58
CA ASP A 23 -13.20 -22.08 -16.53
C ASP A 23 -12.87 -23.31 -15.67
N SER A 24 -13.16 -23.22 -14.38
CA SER A 24 -13.14 -24.38 -13.48
C SER A 24 -14.56 -24.88 -13.29
N SER A 25 -14.96 -25.84 -14.13
CA SER A 25 -16.17 -26.62 -13.93
C SER A 25 -16.02 -27.53 -12.70
N SER A 26 -16.70 -27.18 -11.61
CA SER A 26 -17.01 -28.12 -10.53
C SER A 26 -18.46 -27.99 -10.12
N ASP A 27 -19.18 -28.92 -10.70
CA ASP A 27 -20.40 -29.61 -10.34
C ASP A 27 -20.81 -29.62 -8.84
N ASN A 28 -22.13 -29.59 -8.65
CA ASN A 28 -22.93 -29.85 -7.45
C ASN A 28 -23.11 -28.72 -6.42
N SER A 29 -24.31 -28.13 -6.36
CA SER A 29 -25.38 -28.63 -5.48
C SER A 29 -26.60 -27.69 -5.51
N ASP A 30 -27.77 -28.30 -5.65
CA ASP A 30 -29.12 -27.76 -5.55
C ASP A 30 -29.29 -26.54 -4.63
N HIS A 31 -29.67 -25.39 -5.22
CA HIS A 31 -30.21 -24.27 -4.45
C HIS A 31 -31.40 -23.66 -5.17
N LEU A 32 -32.60 -24.13 -4.77
CA LEU A 32 -33.93 -23.53 -4.88
C LEU A 32 -34.02 -22.25 -5.72
N ASP A 33 -34.52 -22.41 -6.94
CA ASP A 33 -35.09 -21.35 -7.78
C ASP A 33 -36.14 -20.56 -6.99
N MET A 34 -35.78 -19.38 -6.51
CA MET A 34 -36.77 -18.35 -6.23
C MET A 34 -37.07 -17.60 -7.54
N PRO A 35 -38.33 -17.55 -7.99
CA PRO A 35 -38.70 -16.76 -9.15
C PRO A 35 -38.48 -15.28 -8.84
N ILE A 36 -37.51 -14.68 -9.52
CA ILE A 36 -37.29 -13.23 -9.55
C ILE A 36 -38.56 -12.61 -10.18
N PRO A 37 -39.27 -11.71 -9.49
CA PRO A 37 -40.43 -11.05 -10.08
C PRO A 37 -39.98 -10.20 -11.27
N PRO A 38 -40.72 -10.19 -12.39
CA PRO A 38 -40.40 -9.35 -13.53
C PRO A 38 -40.45 -7.89 -13.10
N PHE A 39 -39.30 -7.21 -13.16
CA PHE A 39 -39.25 -5.75 -13.11
C PHE A 39 -40.07 -5.23 -14.28
N SER A 40 -41.30 -4.82 -13.97
CA SER A 40 -42.19 -4.15 -14.89
C SER A 40 -41.59 -2.78 -15.17
N ASN A 41 -40.84 -2.65 -16.26
CA ASN A 41 -40.43 -1.34 -16.77
C ASN A 41 -41.71 -0.57 -17.12
N PRO A 42 -42.04 0.54 -16.45
CA PRO A 42 -43.17 1.35 -16.85
C PRO A 42 -42.88 1.90 -18.24
N SER A 43 -43.71 1.45 -19.18
CA SER A 43 -43.82 1.90 -20.55
C SER A 43 -43.87 3.43 -20.58
N THR A 44 -42.77 4.05 -21.02
CA THR A 44 -42.68 5.48 -21.24
C THR A 44 -43.46 5.83 -22.49
N ALA A 45 -44.65 6.39 -22.30
CA ALA A 45 -45.39 7.06 -23.36
C ALA A 45 -44.51 8.17 -23.99
N PRO A 46 -44.58 8.40 -25.31
CA PRO A 46 -43.87 9.50 -25.95
C PRO A 46 -44.58 10.80 -25.60
N HIS A 47 -44.19 11.41 -24.48
CA HIS A 47 -44.54 12.78 -24.19
C HIS A 47 -43.61 13.67 -25.04
N GLU A 48 -44.05 14.00 -26.24
CA GLU A 48 -43.51 15.12 -27.02
C GLU A 48 -43.81 16.42 -26.26
N GLN A 49 -42.98 16.72 -25.26
CA GLN A 49 -42.96 18.03 -24.63
C GLN A 49 -41.66 18.72 -24.99
N ASN A 50 -41.77 19.47 -26.07
CA ASN A 50 -40.92 20.58 -26.41
C ASN A 50 -40.60 21.41 -25.14
N CYS A 51 -39.39 21.28 -24.63
CA CYS A 51 -38.90 22.08 -23.51
C CYS A 51 -37.50 22.54 -23.88
N MET A 52 -37.37 23.82 -24.25
CA MET A 52 -36.09 24.50 -24.36
C MET A 52 -35.42 24.54 -22.99
N SER A 53 -34.80 23.42 -22.59
CA SER A 53 -33.91 23.38 -21.45
C SER A 53 -32.59 24.02 -21.89
N SER A 54 -32.50 25.33 -21.77
CA SER A 54 -31.21 26.00 -21.70
C SER A 54 -30.47 25.35 -20.53
N THR A 55 -29.57 24.41 -20.82
CA THR A 55 -28.74 23.80 -19.78
C THR A 55 -28.07 24.96 -19.05
N PRO A 56 -28.29 25.12 -17.74
CA PRO A 56 -27.71 26.22 -17.01
C PRO A 56 -26.21 26.15 -17.24
N ASP A 57 -25.62 27.28 -17.62
CA ASP A 57 -24.19 27.38 -17.85
C ASP A 57 -23.46 26.74 -16.66
N VAL A 58 -22.60 25.75 -16.95
CA VAL A 58 -21.88 25.00 -15.93
C VAL A 58 -21.12 25.97 -15.01
N ALA A 59 -20.66 27.09 -15.55
CA ALA A 59 -20.02 28.15 -14.76
C ALA A 59 -20.96 28.73 -13.70
N GLN A 60 -22.23 28.98 -14.01
CA GLN A 60 -23.20 29.50 -13.04
C GLN A 60 -23.51 28.48 -11.94
N GLN A 61 -23.59 27.19 -12.29
CA GLN A 61 -23.77 26.13 -11.29
C GLN A 61 -22.56 26.05 -10.35
N VAL A 62 -21.34 26.09 -10.89
CA VAL A 62 -20.11 26.09 -10.09
C VAL A 62 -20.05 27.32 -9.18
N LEU A 63 -20.39 28.50 -9.68
CA LEU A 63 -20.46 29.73 -8.87
C LEU A 63 -21.48 29.60 -7.73
N SER A 64 -22.66 29.05 -8.01
CA SER A 64 -23.69 28.82 -6.99
C SER A 64 -23.20 27.86 -5.90
N VAL A 65 -22.45 26.81 -6.25
CA VAL A 65 -21.87 25.88 -5.26
C VAL A 65 -20.80 26.59 -4.43
N LEU A 66 -19.90 27.36 -5.06
CA LEU A 66 -18.84 28.10 -4.37
C LEU A 66 -19.40 29.17 -3.41
N ASP A 67 -20.45 29.87 -3.80
CA ASP A 67 -21.13 30.83 -2.93
C ASP A 67 -21.84 30.13 -1.76
N HIS A 68 -22.44 28.96 -2.00
CA HIS A 68 -23.01 28.15 -0.91
C HIS A 68 -21.93 27.70 0.07
N MET A 69 -20.78 27.22 -0.42
CA MET A 69 -19.63 26.84 0.41
C MET A 69 -19.12 28.02 1.25
N ARG A 70 -19.04 29.21 0.65
CA ARG A 70 -18.69 30.44 1.38
C ARG A 70 -19.69 30.76 2.49
N ASN A 71 -20.99 30.60 2.23
CA ASN A 71 -22.05 30.88 3.21
C ASN A 71 -22.03 29.91 4.41
N ILE A 72 -21.67 28.65 4.20
CA ILE A 72 -21.50 27.66 5.28
C ILE A 72 -20.12 27.74 5.95
N GLY A 73 -19.24 28.62 5.48
CA GLY A 73 -17.92 28.85 6.06
C GLY A 73 -16.88 27.77 5.77
N ILE A 74 -17.03 27.00 4.68
CA ILE A 74 -16.04 26.02 4.25
C ILE A 74 -15.34 26.49 2.98
N THR A 75 -14.02 26.38 2.94
CA THR A 75 -13.24 26.66 1.73
C THR A 75 -13.27 25.48 0.76
N LEU A 76 -13.02 25.73 -0.53
CA LEU A 76 -12.90 24.65 -1.52
C LEU A 76 -11.78 23.66 -1.17
N ALA A 77 -10.67 24.16 -0.63
CA ALA A 77 -9.55 23.33 -0.19
C ALA A 77 -9.94 22.40 0.96
N GLU A 78 -10.62 22.92 1.99
CA GLU A 78 -11.10 22.12 3.12
C GLU A 78 -12.15 21.08 2.69
N PHE A 79 -13.07 21.45 1.80
CA PHE A 79 -14.05 20.53 1.25
C PHE A 79 -13.40 19.40 0.46
N LEU A 80 -12.49 19.73 -0.45
CA LEU A 80 -11.77 18.72 -1.23
C LEU A 80 -10.87 17.86 -0.34
N ASN A 81 -10.26 18.42 0.70
CA ASN A 81 -9.49 17.66 1.67
C ASN A 81 -10.37 16.64 2.42
N ALA A 82 -11.52 17.09 2.95
CA ALA A 82 -12.48 16.23 3.64
C ALA A 82 -13.07 15.16 2.70
N LEU A 83 -13.36 15.50 1.45
CA LEU A 83 -13.90 14.59 0.44
C LEU A 83 -12.85 13.60 -0.08
N SER A 84 -11.58 14.01 -0.23
CA SER A 84 -10.53 13.20 -0.84
C SER A 84 -9.85 12.27 0.17
N TRP A 85 -9.49 12.79 1.34
CA TRP A 85 -8.69 12.08 2.34
C TRP A 85 -9.50 11.62 3.56
N GLY A 86 -10.73 12.12 3.70
CA GLY A 86 -11.68 11.69 4.74
C GLY A 86 -11.45 12.40 6.08
N ASN A 87 -12.55 12.81 6.69
CA ASN A 87 -12.71 12.84 8.15
C ASN A 87 -13.45 11.54 8.53
N ASP A 88 -13.23 10.99 9.72
CA ASP A 88 -13.91 9.75 10.20
C ASP A 88 -15.43 9.81 10.00
N ALA A 89 -16.02 11.00 10.19
CA ALA A 89 -17.43 11.25 9.94
C ALA A 89 -17.83 11.09 8.46
N CYS A 90 -16.97 11.51 7.53
CA CYS A 90 -17.21 11.43 6.08
C CYS A 90 -17.04 10.00 5.54
N ILE A 91 -16.15 9.22 6.15
CA ILE A 91 -15.93 7.81 5.76
C ILE A 91 -17.14 6.95 6.16
N THR A 92 -17.90 7.34 7.18
CA THR A 92 -19.06 6.55 7.64
C THR A 92 -20.29 6.74 6.74
N ASP A 93 -20.38 7.83 5.97
CA ASP A 93 -21.54 8.10 5.10
C ASP A 93 -21.38 7.45 3.71
N PRO A 94 -22.23 6.48 3.33
CA PRO A 94 -22.12 5.79 2.04
C PRO A 94 -22.35 6.70 0.83
N ARG A 95 -23.07 7.83 0.99
CA ARG A 95 -23.29 8.79 -0.09
C ARG A 95 -22.01 9.54 -0.41
N ILE A 96 -21.27 9.94 0.64
CA ILE A 96 -19.98 10.62 0.50
C ILE A 96 -18.96 9.67 -0.14
N GLN A 97 -18.89 8.43 0.33
CA GLN A 97 -18.05 7.40 -0.29
C GLN A 97 -18.37 7.19 -1.78
N GLY A 98 -19.65 7.20 -2.15
CA GLY A 98 -20.08 7.08 -3.54
C GLY A 98 -19.56 8.22 -4.42
N GLN A 99 -19.63 9.46 -3.93
CA GLN A 99 -19.11 10.63 -4.64
C GLN A 99 -17.58 10.64 -4.71
N GLN A 100 -16.91 10.30 -3.61
CA GLN A 100 -15.45 10.14 -3.57
C GLN A 100 -14.98 9.10 -4.58
N THR A 101 -15.65 7.95 -4.64
CA THR A 101 -15.37 6.88 -5.61
C THR A 101 -15.56 7.39 -7.04
N GLN A 102 -16.63 8.13 -7.33
CA GLN A 102 -16.85 8.70 -8.67
C GLN A 102 -15.78 9.72 -9.05
N LEU A 103 -15.38 10.57 -8.11
CA LEU A 103 -14.30 11.55 -8.28
C LEU A 103 -12.98 10.82 -8.62
N MET A 104 -12.61 9.81 -7.83
CA MET A 104 -11.38 9.05 -8.04
C MET A 104 -11.40 8.18 -9.30
N LYS A 105 -12.53 7.56 -9.64
CA LYS A 105 -12.67 6.77 -10.88
C LYS A 105 -12.46 7.60 -12.14
N ARG A 106 -12.80 8.89 -12.12
CA ARG A 106 -12.63 9.79 -13.26
C ARG A 106 -11.26 10.44 -13.33
N ALA A 107 -10.54 10.53 -12.21
CA ALA A 107 -9.20 11.10 -12.14
C ALA A 107 -8.12 10.14 -12.70
N LYS A 108 -8.21 9.79 -13.98
CA LYS A 108 -7.21 8.96 -14.67
C LYS A 108 -5.79 9.53 -14.58
N GLY A 109 -5.66 10.85 -14.53
CA GLY A 109 -4.38 11.54 -14.40
C GLY A 109 -3.72 11.41 -13.02
N GLY A 110 -4.51 11.30 -11.94
CA GLY A 110 -3.99 11.29 -10.57
C GLY A 110 -3.12 10.07 -10.29
N ARG A 111 -3.58 8.88 -10.70
CA ARG A 111 -2.80 7.64 -10.57
C ARG A 111 -1.50 7.69 -11.36
N ILE A 112 -1.53 8.21 -12.59
CA ILE A 112 -0.34 8.34 -13.45
C ILE A 112 0.65 9.35 -12.83
N ALA A 113 0.16 10.49 -12.36
CA ALA A 113 0.98 11.50 -11.72
C ALA A 113 1.61 10.98 -10.41
N LEU A 114 0.85 10.26 -9.58
CA LEU A 114 1.36 9.67 -8.35
C LEU A 114 2.35 8.55 -8.64
N ALA A 115 2.08 7.68 -9.62
CA ALA A 115 3.01 6.64 -10.04
C ALA A 115 4.33 7.25 -10.54
N LYS A 116 4.26 8.28 -11.37
CA LYS A 116 5.43 9.02 -11.86
C LYS A 116 6.20 9.68 -10.71
N PHE A 117 5.49 10.35 -9.80
CA PHE A 117 6.08 10.94 -8.61
C PHE A 117 6.81 9.90 -7.75
N MET A 118 6.19 8.75 -7.52
CA MET A 118 6.81 7.65 -6.78
C MET A 118 8.03 7.11 -7.53
N GLN A 119 7.96 6.93 -8.84
CA GLN A 119 9.11 6.50 -9.66
C GLN A 119 10.28 7.49 -9.58
N GLU A 120 10.02 8.79 -9.57
CA GLU A 120 11.05 9.84 -9.53
C GLU A 120 11.62 10.05 -8.12
N THR A 121 10.77 10.00 -7.10
CA THR A 121 11.13 10.40 -5.73
C THR A 121 11.61 9.22 -4.87
N TRP A 122 11.02 8.04 -5.06
CA TRP A 122 11.30 6.89 -4.21
C TRP A 122 12.76 6.42 -4.26
N PRO A 123 13.43 6.36 -5.43
CA PRO A 123 14.84 5.98 -5.49
C PRO A 123 15.74 6.91 -4.66
N MET A 124 15.43 8.21 -4.63
CA MET A 124 16.17 9.19 -3.83
C MET A 124 15.98 8.92 -2.33
N VAL A 125 14.75 8.63 -1.89
CA VAL A 125 14.47 8.27 -0.49
C VAL A 125 15.25 7.02 -0.08
N LEU A 126 15.20 5.97 -0.91
CA LEU A 126 15.92 4.73 -0.64
C LEU A 126 17.45 4.93 -0.66
N ASN A 127 17.98 5.72 -1.58
CA ASN A 127 19.42 5.99 -1.63
C ASN A 127 19.90 6.72 -0.36
N ASN A 128 19.16 7.75 0.08
CA ASN A 128 19.47 8.46 1.30
C ASN A 128 19.44 7.53 2.53
N GLU A 129 18.48 6.62 2.59
CA GLU A 129 18.41 5.63 3.67
C GLU A 129 19.57 4.62 3.59
N MET A 130 19.91 4.11 2.41
CA MET A 130 21.07 3.23 2.22
C MET A 130 22.39 3.90 2.66
N GLU A 131 22.57 5.20 2.37
CA GLU A 131 23.74 5.95 2.84
C GLU A 131 23.78 6.09 4.36
N ARG A 132 22.63 6.32 5.02
CA ARG A 132 22.53 6.34 6.49
C ARG A 132 22.85 4.97 7.09
N LEU A 133 22.45 3.90 6.40
CA LEU A 133 22.68 2.53 6.82
C LEU A 133 24.16 2.14 6.76
N ALA A 134 24.94 2.75 5.85
CA ALA A 134 26.37 2.47 5.71
C ALA A 134 27.15 2.70 7.02
N VAL A 135 26.73 3.66 7.86
CA VAL A 135 27.36 3.93 9.17
C VAL A 135 27.26 2.73 10.12
N TYR A 136 26.24 1.88 9.96
CA TYR A 136 26.05 0.69 10.79
C TYR A 136 26.81 -0.54 10.27
N PHE A 137 27.22 -0.54 8.99
CA PHE A 137 27.91 -1.67 8.36
C PHE A 137 29.39 -1.43 8.13
N ILE A 138 29.84 -0.19 8.12
CA ILE A 138 31.26 0.14 8.09
C ILE A 138 31.81 -0.07 9.50
N SER A 139 32.67 -1.08 9.66
CA SER A 139 33.51 -1.21 10.86
C SER A 139 34.18 0.13 11.13
N SER A 140 34.04 0.66 12.35
CA SER A 140 34.65 1.94 12.75
C SER A 140 36.15 1.90 12.48
N SER A 141 36.56 2.35 11.29
CA SER A 141 37.94 2.27 10.77
C SER A 141 38.88 3.28 11.45
N LYS A 142 38.52 3.77 12.64
CA LYS A 142 39.33 4.71 13.40
C LYS A 142 40.49 4.04 14.12
N GLU A 143 40.47 2.71 14.22
CA GLU A 143 41.58 1.91 14.73
C GLU A 143 42.08 1.07 13.56
N GLU A 144 43.36 1.20 13.20
CA GLU A 144 44.04 0.47 12.10
C GLU A 144 44.16 -1.04 12.36
N ASP A 145 43.53 -1.54 13.42
CA ASP A 145 43.64 -2.93 13.83
C ASP A 145 42.57 -3.79 13.15
N ASP A 146 43.00 -4.99 12.73
CA ASP A 146 42.18 -6.06 12.20
C ASP A 146 40.87 -6.23 13.00
N VAL A 147 39.78 -6.59 12.30
CA VAL A 147 38.46 -6.84 12.89
C VAL A 147 38.60 -7.80 14.09
N LEU A 148 38.57 -7.24 15.30
CA LEU A 148 38.74 -8.01 16.52
C LEU A 148 37.60 -9.01 16.68
N GLU A 149 37.92 -10.26 17.03
CA GLU A 149 36.93 -11.32 17.31
C GLU A 149 35.88 -10.88 18.33
N LYS A 150 36.27 -10.06 19.31
CA LYS A 150 35.36 -9.47 20.30
C LYS A 150 34.29 -8.59 19.65
N SER A 151 34.63 -7.85 18.59
CA SER A 151 33.66 -7.01 17.87
C SER A 151 32.65 -7.83 17.08
N LEU A 152 33.04 -9.00 16.58
CA LEU A 152 32.12 -9.91 15.87
C LEU A 152 31.21 -10.67 16.84
N THR A 153 31.74 -11.06 18.00
CA THR A 153 31.02 -11.83 19.02
C THR A 153 30.14 -10.95 19.92
N SER A 154 30.39 -9.65 20.02
CA SER A 154 29.58 -8.72 20.81
C SER A 154 28.41 -8.08 20.05
N LEU A 155 28.13 -8.50 18.81
CA LEU A 155 27.04 -7.93 18.02
C LEU A 155 25.68 -8.34 18.59
N ASP A 156 24.97 -7.36 19.17
CA ASP A 156 23.60 -7.51 19.62
C ASP A 156 22.62 -7.19 18.48
N PHE A 157 22.31 -8.21 17.68
CA PHE A 157 21.43 -8.08 16.52
C PHE A 157 20.06 -7.46 16.84
N PRO A 158 19.34 -7.86 17.90
CA PRO A 158 18.09 -7.20 18.29
C PRO A 158 18.21 -5.68 18.46
N THR A 159 19.25 -5.20 19.14
CA THR A 159 19.48 -3.76 19.32
C THR A 159 19.82 -3.07 18.01
N ILE A 160 20.63 -3.71 17.15
CA ILE A 160 20.99 -3.17 15.84
C ILE A 160 19.77 -3.13 14.91
N ILE A 161 18.99 -4.19 14.83
CA ILE A 161 17.76 -4.28 14.03
C ILE A 161 16.77 -3.20 14.48
N LYS A 162 16.58 -3.04 15.80
CA LYS A 162 15.72 -1.99 16.35
C LYS A 162 16.18 -0.59 15.92
N LYS A 163 17.47 -0.28 16.08
CA LYS A 163 18.03 1.02 15.65
C LYS A 163 17.91 1.25 14.15
N ILE A 164 18.22 0.24 13.34
CA ILE A 164 18.11 0.30 11.88
C ILE A 164 16.66 0.58 11.47
N ARG A 165 15.70 -0.15 12.04
CA ARG A 165 14.27 -0.04 11.75
C ARG A 165 13.68 1.30 12.19
N GLU A 166 13.96 1.72 13.42
CA GLU A 166 13.29 2.87 14.03
C GLU A 166 13.98 4.20 13.67
N GLU A 167 15.30 4.20 13.51
CA GLU A 167 16.07 5.45 13.42
C GLU A 167 16.71 5.66 12.03
N ALA A 168 17.27 4.60 11.44
CA ALA A 168 18.11 4.74 10.26
C ALA A 168 17.33 4.69 8.94
N VAL A 169 16.49 3.66 8.75
CA VAL A 169 15.94 3.30 7.44
C VAL A 169 14.49 2.78 7.50
N PRO A 170 13.54 3.54 8.06
CA PRO A 170 12.17 3.07 8.24
C PRO A 170 11.46 2.74 6.91
N ASN A 171 11.69 3.52 5.85
CA ASN A 171 10.99 3.32 4.58
C ASN A 171 11.52 2.09 3.82
N LEU A 172 12.84 1.94 3.77
CA LEU A 172 13.51 0.78 3.21
C LEU A 172 13.13 -0.48 3.99
N TRP A 173 13.07 -0.42 5.32
CA TRP A 173 12.65 -1.56 6.14
C TRP A 173 11.23 -2.00 5.78
N VAL A 174 10.27 -1.07 5.76
CA VAL A 174 8.88 -1.36 5.37
C VAL A 174 8.80 -1.92 3.95
N THR A 175 9.61 -1.39 3.03
CA THR A 175 9.66 -1.88 1.64
C THR A 175 10.14 -3.32 1.59
N LEU A 176 11.31 -3.60 2.18
CA LEU A 176 11.89 -4.94 2.22
C LEU A 176 10.95 -5.93 2.91
N HIS A 177 10.30 -5.52 4.00
CA HIS A 177 9.31 -6.33 4.69
C HIS A 177 8.10 -6.64 3.79
N SER A 178 7.55 -5.64 3.09
CA SER A 178 6.42 -5.83 2.18
C SER A 178 6.75 -6.69 0.96
N LEU A 179 8.02 -6.73 0.55
CA LEU A 179 8.50 -7.60 -0.53
C LEU A 179 8.75 -9.03 -0.04
N ALA A 180 9.23 -9.20 1.19
CA ALA A 180 9.52 -10.49 1.79
C ALA A 180 8.25 -11.23 2.24
N TYR A 181 7.21 -10.49 2.65
CA TYR A 181 5.99 -11.06 3.20
C TYR A 181 4.76 -10.59 2.44
N THR A 182 3.96 -11.55 1.99
CA THR A 182 2.60 -11.30 1.53
C THR A 182 1.67 -11.08 2.73
N PRO A 183 0.54 -10.35 2.57
CA PRO A 183 -0.44 -10.17 3.65
C PRO A 183 -0.93 -11.49 4.25
N THR A 184 -1.05 -12.54 3.43
CA THR A 184 -1.43 -13.88 3.87
C THR A 184 -0.34 -14.54 4.72
N GLN A 185 0.93 -14.34 4.38
CA GLN A 185 2.05 -14.83 5.19
C GLN A 185 2.14 -14.09 6.52
N ASP A 186 1.95 -12.77 6.54
CA ASP A 186 1.89 -12.00 7.79
C ASP A 186 0.77 -12.51 8.70
N HIS A 187 -0.42 -12.77 8.15
CA HIS A 187 -1.52 -13.33 8.92
C HIS A 187 -1.21 -14.72 9.48
N ARG A 188 -0.60 -15.62 8.68
CA ARG A 188 -0.24 -16.97 9.12
C ARG A 188 0.92 -16.97 10.12
N ASN A 189 1.87 -16.06 9.94
CA ASN A 189 3.04 -15.91 10.78
C ASN A 189 2.82 -14.95 11.94
N CYS A 190 1.61 -14.43 12.17
CA CYS A 190 1.35 -13.50 13.29
C CYS A 190 1.73 -14.04 14.67
N LYS A 191 1.85 -15.37 14.81
CA LYS A 191 2.30 -16.05 16.03
C LYS A 191 3.81 -16.30 16.09
N LYS A 192 4.53 -16.13 14.98
CA LYS A 192 5.98 -16.23 14.88
C LYS A 192 6.51 -14.81 14.88
N ASP A 193 7.27 -14.45 15.90
CA ASP A 193 8.00 -13.20 15.86
C ASP A 193 9.09 -13.32 14.77
N PRO A 194 8.99 -12.56 13.66
CA PRO A 194 9.97 -12.62 12.57
C PRO A 194 11.37 -12.19 13.04
N ASP A 195 11.46 -11.43 14.14
CA ASP A 195 12.73 -10.99 14.72
C ASP A 195 13.36 -12.06 15.63
N THR A 196 12.61 -13.11 15.96
CA THR A 196 13.13 -14.25 16.71
C THR A 196 13.75 -15.28 15.76
N ILE A 197 14.85 -14.90 15.09
CA ILE A 197 15.72 -15.90 14.43
C ILE A 197 16.52 -16.61 15.53
N GLY A 198 15.90 -17.62 16.12
CA GLY A 198 16.59 -18.63 16.93
C GLY A 198 16.56 -18.38 18.44
N ARG A 199 15.64 -19.06 19.12
CA ARG A 199 15.94 -19.71 20.41
C ARG A 199 15.38 -21.13 20.42
N SER A 200 15.69 -21.94 19.40
CA SER A 200 15.53 -23.40 19.55
C SER A 200 16.75 -24.03 20.23
N HIS A 201 17.42 -23.28 21.10
CA HIS A 201 18.59 -23.75 21.86
C HIS A 201 18.20 -24.67 23.02
N ASP A 202 16.91 -24.73 23.38
CA ASP A 202 16.45 -25.52 24.52
C ASP A 202 16.42 -27.04 24.23
N ASN A 203 16.55 -27.48 22.98
CA ASN A 203 16.57 -28.93 22.66
C ASN A 203 17.99 -29.50 22.47
N PHE A 204 19.05 -28.69 22.49
CA PHE A 204 20.42 -29.23 22.38
C PHE A 204 20.84 -29.97 23.66
N HIS A 205 20.34 -29.53 24.83
CA HIS A 205 20.53 -30.25 26.08
C HIS A 205 19.79 -31.59 26.11
N ASP A 206 18.60 -31.69 25.50
CA ASP A 206 17.86 -32.96 25.41
C ASP A 206 18.53 -33.97 24.47
N VAL A 207 19.12 -33.53 23.36
CA VAL A 207 19.87 -34.42 22.45
C VAL A 207 21.17 -34.92 23.09
N LEU A 208 21.89 -34.06 23.83
CA LEU A 208 23.08 -34.49 24.57
C LEU A 208 22.75 -35.38 25.77
N TYR A 209 21.61 -35.16 26.44
CA TYR A 209 21.13 -36.03 27.52
C TYR A 209 20.70 -37.42 27.00
N MET A 210 20.10 -37.48 25.80
CA MET A 210 19.76 -38.75 25.15
C MET A 210 21.00 -39.54 24.69
N LEU A 211 22.06 -38.87 24.22
CA LEU A 211 23.31 -39.55 23.83
C LEU A 211 24.16 -40.00 25.01
N SER A 212 23.97 -39.43 26.21
CA SER A 212 24.66 -39.83 27.44
C SER A 212 24.10 -41.12 28.08
N GLN A 213 22.95 -41.63 27.61
CA GLN A 213 22.30 -42.83 28.17
C GLN A 213 22.40 -44.06 27.26
N MET A 214 23.19 -43.99 26.18
CA MET A 214 23.58 -45.13 25.35
C MET A 214 25.03 -45.52 25.64
#